data_AF-A0AA42Y7Y1-F1
#
_entry.id   AF-A0AA42Y7Y1-F1
#
_cell.length_a   1.000
_cell.length_b   1.000
_cell.length_c   1.000
_cell.angle_alpha   90.00
_cell.angle_beta   90.00
_cell.angle_gamma   90.00
#
_symmetry.space_group_name_H-M   'P 1'
#
loop_
_entity.id
_entity.type
_entity.pdbx_description
1 polymer ?
#
loop_
_entity_poly.entity_id
_entity_poly.type
_entity_poly.pdbx_seq_one_letter_code
_entity_poly.pdbx_strand_id
1 'polypeptide(L)'
;MNDYETRQEARRERMRNKAARLRAEAERRHATSDDLGRVMQGQPILVGHHSEKRHRRDIEKMHTNTRKAIEATDEAKRLEAAAARVGSGGISSDDPGAVAKLQAGLATMERQRDQAKQINAYWRKHSTLRGFPDMRDDTAARIDATMQSQQEPGAPWVPDKHKVYPGYFFQNLGANIRRVRDRIKELESRPDPETASPTPAIEGPGYKITEHPEENRIWWEFDTKPDRPTCQLMRRYGWRWSPTRVVWLRHLNNAGRDAIAYTRRALEGKQSPGLTALGI
;
A
#
# COMPACT_ATOMS: atom_id res chain seq x y z
N MET A 1 -8.97 -21.18 5.50
CA MET A 1 -8.58 -19.78 5.20
C MET A 1 -7.94 -19.24 6.46
N ASN A 2 -6.70 -18.75 6.37
CA ASN A 2 -6.02 -18.20 7.54
C ASN A 2 -6.59 -16.83 7.95
N ASP A 3 -6.45 -16.42 9.22
CA ASP A 3 -6.92 -15.11 9.73
C ASP A 3 -6.42 -13.91 8.91
N TYR A 4 -5.18 -13.97 8.41
CA TYR A 4 -4.67 -12.93 7.50
C TYR A 4 -5.50 -12.85 6.20
N GLU A 5 -5.80 -13.99 5.60
CA GLU A 5 -6.53 -14.07 4.33
C GLU A 5 -7.99 -13.64 4.53
N THR A 6 -8.63 -14.05 5.64
CA THR A 6 -10.00 -13.61 5.97
C THR A 6 -10.06 -12.09 6.14
N ARG A 7 -9.06 -11.48 6.79
CA ARG A 7 -8.96 -10.01 6.91
C ARG A 7 -8.80 -9.31 5.56
N GLN A 8 -8.00 -9.87 4.64
CA GLN A 8 -7.88 -9.33 3.27
C GLN A 8 -9.19 -9.47 2.50
N GLU A 9 -9.85 -10.63 2.57
CA GLU A 9 -11.13 -10.89 1.90
C GLU A 9 -12.22 -9.95 2.40
N ALA A 10 -12.38 -9.83 3.73
CA ALA A 10 -13.34 -8.92 4.33
C ALA A 10 -13.08 -7.46 3.93
N ARG A 11 -11.81 -7.04 3.80
CA ARG A 11 -11.47 -5.71 3.29
C ARG A 11 -11.90 -5.54 1.84
N ARG A 12 -11.63 -6.53 0.99
CA ARG A 12 -12.01 -6.54 -0.42
C ARG A 12 -13.53 -6.47 -0.56
N GLU A 13 -14.25 -7.27 0.22
CA GLU A 13 -15.70 -7.33 0.22
C GLU A 13 -16.33 -6.00 0.65
N ARG A 14 -15.84 -5.38 1.74
CA ARG A 14 -16.31 -4.04 2.14
C ARG A 14 -16.18 -3.01 1.03
N MET A 15 -15.07 -3.03 0.29
CA MET A 15 -14.86 -2.13 -0.84
C MET A 15 -15.81 -2.43 -1.99
N ARG A 16 -16.00 -3.71 -2.34
CA ARG A 16 -16.94 -4.15 -3.38
C ARG A 16 -18.38 -3.79 -3.03
N ASN A 17 -18.82 -4.04 -1.81
CA ASN A 17 -20.17 -3.73 -1.34
C ASN A 17 -20.43 -2.22 -1.38
N LYS A 18 -19.44 -1.40 -0.98
CA LYS A 18 -19.54 0.06 -1.10
C LYS A 18 -19.61 0.51 -2.56
N ALA A 19 -18.80 -0.07 -3.45
CA ALA A 19 -18.83 0.23 -4.88
C ALA A 19 -20.18 -0.13 -5.51
N ALA A 20 -20.72 -1.32 -5.21
CA ALA A 20 -22.04 -1.75 -5.67
C ALA A 20 -23.14 -0.79 -5.24
N ARG A 21 -23.12 -0.34 -3.97
CA ARG A 21 -24.07 0.66 -3.48
C ARG A 21 -23.97 1.99 -4.23
N LEU A 22 -22.75 2.44 -4.55
CA LEU A 22 -22.52 3.67 -5.32
C LEU A 22 -22.95 3.52 -6.78
N ARG A 23 -22.78 2.35 -7.40
CA ARG A 23 -23.33 2.09 -8.74
C ARG A 23 -24.85 2.15 -8.74
N ALA A 24 -25.50 1.49 -7.79
CA ALA A 24 -26.95 1.55 -7.65
C ALA A 24 -27.45 3.00 -7.39
N GLU A 25 -26.68 3.81 -6.66
CA GLU A 25 -26.96 5.23 -6.48
C GLU A 25 -26.81 6.04 -7.78
N ALA A 26 -25.75 5.78 -8.55
CA ALA A 26 -25.53 6.40 -9.85
C ALA A 26 -26.66 6.08 -10.84
N GLU A 27 -27.07 4.82 -10.92
CA GLU A 27 -28.18 4.36 -11.76
C GLU A 27 -29.50 5.05 -11.39
N ARG A 28 -29.83 5.10 -10.08
CA ARG A 28 -31.04 5.81 -9.62
C ARG A 28 -31.03 7.30 -9.99
N ARG A 29 -29.88 7.96 -9.85
CA ARG A 29 -29.73 9.37 -10.20
C ARG A 29 -29.82 9.60 -11.71
N HIS A 30 -29.21 8.71 -12.50
CA HIS A 30 -29.31 8.75 -13.96
C HIS A 30 -30.75 8.59 -14.41
N ALA A 31 -31.46 7.57 -13.89
CA ALA A 31 -32.87 7.35 -14.17
C ALA A 31 -33.74 8.57 -13.81
N THR A 32 -33.48 9.19 -12.65
CA THR A 32 -34.19 10.43 -12.25
C THR A 32 -33.94 11.58 -13.23
N SER A 33 -32.71 11.71 -13.74
CA SER A 33 -32.36 12.73 -14.75
C SER A 33 -33.05 12.44 -16.09
N ASP A 34 -33.06 11.18 -16.52
CA ASP A 34 -33.72 10.73 -17.75
C ASP A 34 -35.23 10.93 -17.69
N ASP A 35 -35.88 10.62 -16.57
CA ASP A 35 -37.31 10.82 -16.36
C ASP A 35 -37.69 12.31 -16.42
N LEU A 36 -36.90 13.17 -15.77
CA LEU A 36 -37.08 14.63 -15.88
C LEU A 36 -36.89 15.10 -17.33
N GLY A 37 -35.86 14.62 -18.02
CA GLY A 37 -35.63 14.92 -19.43
C GLY A 37 -36.79 14.49 -20.33
N ARG A 38 -37.39 13.32 -20.05
CA ARG A 38 -38.55 12.79 -20.77
C ARG A 38 -39.78 13.67 -20.59
N VAL A 39 -40.00 14.23 -19.39
CA VAL A 39 -41.13 15.13 -19.13
C VAL A 39 -40.96 16.48 -19.87
N MET A 40 -39.73 16.87 -20.19
CA MET A 40 -39.39 18.18 -20.76
C MET A 40 -39.30 18.18 -22.29
N GLN A 41 -39.45 17.01 -22.94
CA GLN A 41 -39.25 16.72 -24.38
C GLN A 41 -39.47 17.91 -25.33
N GLY A 42 -38.39 18.65 -25.60
CA GLY A 42 -38.33 19.66 -26.65
C GLY A 42 -39.15 20.93 -26.40
N GLN A 43 -39.76 21.12 -25.23
CA GLN A 43 -40.46 22.36 -24.91
C GLN A 43 -39.43 23.50 -24.73
N PRO A 44 -39.48 24.56 -25.55
CA PRO A 44 -38.60 25.70 -25.33
C PRO A 44 -38.91 26.38 -23.99
N ILE A 45 -37.89 26.98 -23.36
CA ILE A 45 -38.11 27.80 -22.16
C ILE A 45 -39.00 28.98 -22.55
N LEU A 46 -40.25 28.98 -22.05
CA LEU A 46 -41.18 30.09 -22.24
C LEU A 46 -40.82 31.22 -21.27
N VAL A 47 -40.01 32.18 -21.72
CA VAL A 47 -39.57 33.33 -20.90
C VAL A 47 -40.76 34.22 -20.55
N GLY A 48 -40.93 34.53 -19.26
CA GLY A 48 -42.05 35.33 -18.74
C GLY A 48 -43.34 34.55 -18.46
N HIS A 49 -43.42 33.26 -18.81
CA HIS A 49 -44.57 32.40 -18.53
C HIS A 49 -44.52 31.81 -17.11
N HIS A 50 -45.67 31.49 -16.51
CA HIS A 50 -45.73 30.95 -15.15
C HIS A 50 -44.96 29.61 -14.98
N SER A 51 -44.74 28.86 -16.07
CA SER A 51 -44.01 27.59 -16.08
C SER A 51 -42.48 27.74 -16.14
N GLU A 52 -41.95 28.94 -16.44
CA GLU A 52 -40.52 29.18 -16.63
C GLU A 52 -39.68 28.74 -15.42
N LYS A 53 -40.12 29.13 -14.21
CA LYS A 53 -39.42 28.81 -12.96
C LYS A 53 -39.33 27.30 -12.70
N ARG A 54 -40.38 26.55 -13.06
CA ARG A 54 -40.40 25.09 -12.93
C ARG A 54 -39.43 24.46 -13.93
N HIS A 55 -39.47 24.91 -15.19
CA HIS A 55 -38.61 24.40 -16.26
C HIS A 55 -37.12 24.58 -15.93
N ARG A 56 -36.71 25.79 -15.52
CA ARG A 56 -35.32 26.05 -15.08
C ARG A 56 -34.90 25.18 -13.88
N ARG A 57 -35.80 24.99 -12.92
CA ARG A 57 -35.53 24.14 -11.74
C ARG A 57 -35.35 22.66 -12.13
N ASP A 58 -36.13 22.16 -13.07
CA ASP A 58 -36.04 20.77 -13.52
C ASP A 58 -34.74 20.53 -14.30
N ILE A 59 -34.29 21.49 -15.13
CA ILE A 59 -32.96 21.48 -15.76
C ILE A 59 -31.83 21.45 -14.71
N GLU A 60 -31.88 22.30 -13.69
CA GLU A 60 -30.89 22.30 -12.61
C GLU A 60 -30.86 20.98 -11.82
N LYS A 61 -32.03 20.38 -11.59
CA LYS A 61 -32.13 19.04 -10.98
C LYS A 61 -31.51 17.96 -11.87
N MET A 62 -31.74 18.01 -13.18
CA MET A 62 -31.11 17.08 -14.13
C MET A 62 -29.59 17.21 -14.06
N HIS A 63 -29.05 18.43 -14.20
CA HIS A 63 -27.61 18.68 -14.10
C HIS A 63 -27.01 18.21 -12.78
N THR A 64 -27.71 18.46 -11.66
CA THR A 64 -27.26 18.02 -10.34
C THR A 64 -27.26 16.49 -10.22
N ASN A 65 -28.30 15.82 -10.71
CA ASN A 65 -28.37 14.36 -10.68
C ASN A 65 -27.31 13.72 -11.57
N THR A 66 -27.11 14.24 -12.79
CA THR A 66 -26.07 13.77 -13.70
C THR A 66 -24.68 13.94 -13.09
N ARG A 67 -24.36 15.12 -12.54
CA ARG A 67 -23.07 15.36 -11.86
C ARG A 67 -22.83 14.37 -10.73
N LYS A 68 -23.82 14.22 -9.86
CA LYS A 68 -23.75 13.30 -8.71
C LYS A 68 -23.74 11.82 -9.12
N ALA A 69 -24.28 11.46 -10.28
CA ALA A 69 -24.19 10.11 -10.83
C ALA A 69 -22.78 9.81 -11.35
N ILE A 70 -22.15 10.77 -12.03
CA ILE A 70 -20.75 10.69 -12.48
C ILE A 70 -19.82 10.54 -11.26
N GLU A 71 -19.96 11.39 -10.25
CA GLU A 71 -19.15 11.33 -9.01
C GLU A 71 -19.27 9.97 -8.31
N ALA A 72 -20.49 9.43 -8.19
CA ALA A 72 -20.72 8.12 -7.60
C ALA A 72 -20.11 6.98 -8.44
N THR A 73 -20.17 7.10 -9.77
CA THR A 73 -19.56 6.14 -10.69
C THR A 73 -18.04 6.14 -10.59
N ASP A 74 -17.42 7.32 -10.54
CA ASP A 74 -15.96 7.44 -10.42
C ASP A 74 -15.46 6.90 -9.09
N GLU A 75 -16.18 7.18 -7.99
CA GLU A 75 -15.85 6.60 -6.68
C GLU A 75 -16.05 5.08 -6.66
N ALA A 76 -17.08 4.55 -7.30
CA ALA A 76 -17.27 3.10 -7.44
C ALA A 76 -16.09 2.45 -8.18
N LYS A 77 -15.67 3.01 -9.32
CA LYS A 77 -14.50 2.54 -10.08
C LYS A 77 -13.23 2.57 -9.25
N ARG A 78 -13.00 3.65 -8.48
CA ARG A 78 -11.84 3.77 -7.58
C ARG A 78 -11.84 2.68 -6.51
N LEU A 79 -12.99 2.38 -5.92
CA LEU A 79 -13.14 1.34 -4.90
C LEU A 79 -12.97 -0.06 -5.48
N GLU A 80 -13.46 -0.33 -6.69
CA GLU A 80 -13.23 -1.59 -7.40
C GLU A 80 -11.76 -1.79 -7.72
N ALA A 81 -11.09 -0.76 -8.24
CA ALA A 81 -9.65 -0.78 -8.47
C ALA A 81 -8.87 -0.93 -7.16
N ALA A 82 -9.35 -0.36 -6.05
CA ALA A 82 -8.76 -0.58 -4.73
C ALA A 82 -8.96 -2.03 -4.26
N ALA A 83 -10.15 -2.60 -4.45
CA ALA A 83 -10.48 -3.99 -4.10
C ALA A 83 -9.62 -5.00 -4.89
N ALA A 84 -9.43 -4.75 -6.19
CA ALA A 84 -8.56 -5.58 -7.04
C ALA A 84 -7.09 -5.54 -6.60
N ARG A 85 -6.63 -4.43 -6.03
CA ARG A 85 -5.27 -4.28 -5.47
C ARG A 85 -5.11 -4.85 -4.06
N VAL A 86 -6.18 -5.27 -3.39
CA VAL A 86 -6.07 -5.89 -2.06
C VAL A 86 -5.35 -7.23 -2.19
N GLY A 87 -4.18 -7.33 -1.54
CA GLY A 87 -3.31 -8.49 -1.61
C GLY A 87 -2.24 -8.42 -2.72
N SER A 88 -2.27 -7.41 -3.61
CA SER A 88 -1.25 -7.21 -4.65
C SER A 88 -0.02 -6.41 -4.17
N GLY A 89 0.01 -6.04 -2.89
CA GLY A 89 1.14 -5.35 -2.28
C GLY A 89 2.33 -6.29 -2.06
N GLY A 90 3.39 -5.78 -1.43
CA GLY A 90 4.48 -6.64 -0.97
C GLY A 90 3.98 -7.70 0.01
N ILE A 91 4.69 -8.84 0.07
CA ILE A 91 4.42 -9.94 1.00
C ILE A 91 4.32 -9.34 2.41
N SER A 92 3.23 -9.56 3.13
CA SER A 92 3.04 -9.01 4.48
C SER A 92 3.77 -9.86 5.51
N SER A 93 4.23 -9.27 6.61
CA SER A 93 4.75 -10.05 7.75
C SER A 93 3.64 -10.74 8.56
N ASP A 94 2.38 -10.32 8.38
CA ASP A 94 1.21 -10.94 9.03
C ASP A 94 0.74 -12.22 8.27
N ASP A 95 1.35 -12.53 7.11
CA ASP A 95 1.05 -13.73 6.32
C ASP A 95 1.90 -14.91 6.84
N PRO A 96 1.31 -16.03 7.29
CA PRO A 96 2.06 -17.18 7.77
C PRO A 96 2.91 -17.81 6.66
N GLY A 97 2.51 -17.65 5.40
CA GLY A 97 3.28 -18.08 4.24
C GLY A 97 4.35 -17.09 3.80
N ALA A 98 4.60 -16.00 4.56
CA ALA A 98 5.49 -14.93 4.14
C ALA A 98 6.92 -15.41 3.86
N VAL A 99 7.48 -16.21 4.76
CA VAL A 99 8.85 -16.75 4.63
C VAL A 99 8.97 -17.61 3.37
N ALA A 100 8.04 -18.55 3.17
CA ALA A 100 8.03 -19.41 1.99
C ALA A 100 7.92 -18.60 0.68
N LYS A 101 7.03 -17.58 0.63
CA LYS A 101 6.89 -16.70 -0.53
C LYS A 101 8.14 -15.87 -0.78
N LEU A 102 8.81 -15.37 0.27
CA LEU A 102 10.06 -14.63 0.15
C LEU A 102 11.21 -15.52 -0.33
N GLN A 103 11.31 -16.75 0.16
CA GLN A 103 12.30 -17.73 -0.28
C GLN A 103 12.11 -18.10 -1.77
N ALA A 104 10.87 -18.31 -2.22
CA ALA A 104 10.57 -18.53 -3.64
C ALA A 104 10.95 -17.32 -4.53
N GLY A 105 10.68 -16.10 -4.05
CA GLY A 105 11.12 -14.87 -4.70
C GLY A 105 12.64 -14.73 -4.76
N LEU A 106 13.32 -15.06 -3.67
CA LEU A 106 14.79 -15.06 -3.59
C LEU A 106 15.40 -16.02 -4.60
N ALA A 107 14.91 -17.27 -4.65
CA ALA A 107 15.39 -18.27 -5.61
C ALA A 107 15.18 -17.81 -7.07
N THR A 108 14.08 -17.12 -7.34
CA THR A 108 13.82 -16.53 -8.67
C THR A 108 14.82 -15.44 -9.01
N MET A 109 15.11 -14.53 -8.08
CA MET A 109 16.12 -13.48 -8.27
C MET A 109 17.53 -14.03 -8.44
N GLU A 110 17.88 -15.11 -7.72
CA GLU A 110 19.16 -15.80 -7.85
C GLU A 110 19.32 -16.46 -9.22
N ARG A 111 18.29 -17.21 -9.68
CA ARG A 111 18.26 -17.76 -11.04
C ARG A 111 18.38 -16.67 -12.10
N GLN A 112 17.65 -15.56 -11.95
CA GLN A 112 17.75 -14.42 -12.87
C GLN A 112 19.16 -13.84 -12.90
N ARG A 113 19.81 -13.71 -11.73
CA ARG A 113 21.18 -13.20 -11.64
C ARG A 113 22.15 -14.11 -12.38
N ASP A 114 22.03 -15.43 -12.23
CA ASP A 114 22.94 -16.38 -12.86
C ASP A 114 22.70 -16.50 -14.36
N GLN A 115 21.44 -16.51 -14.81
CA GLN A 115 21.10 -16.44 -16.23
C GLN A 115 21.66 -15.16 -16.88
N ALA A 116 21.51 -14.00 -16.23
CA ALA A 116 22.04 -12.74 -16.75
C ALA A 116 23.58 -12.75 -16.85
N LYS A 117 24.29 -13.39 -15.91
CA LYS A 117 25.75 -13.60 -16.01
C LYS A 117 26.11 -14.48 -17.20
N GLN A 118 25.39 -15.59 -17.40
CA GLN A 118 25.62 -16.52 -18.52
C GLN A 118 25.40 -15.82 -19.86
N ILE A 119 24.32 -15.05 -19.99
CA ILE A 119 24.02 -14.25 -21.20
C ILE A 119 25.15 -13.25 -21.48
N ASN A 120 25.58 -12.49 -20.47
CA ASN A 120 26.70 -11.56 -20.64
C ASN A 120 28.03 -12.28 -20.97
N ALA A 121 28.24 -13.49 -20.44
CA ALA A 121 29.42 -14.29 -20.74
C ALA A 121 29.41 -14.80 -22.19
N TYR A 122 28.27 -15.26 -22.66
CA TYR A 122 28.06 -15.68 -24.04
C TYR A 122 28.21 -14.51 -25.00
N TRP A 123 27.51 -13.40 -24.73
CA TRP A 123 27.59 -12.18 -25.55
C TRP A 123 29.02 -11.68 -25.73
N ARG A 124 29.84 -11.70 -24.67
CA ARG A 124 31.25 -11.26 -24.76
C ARG A 124 32.08 -12.11 -25.73
N LYS A 125 31.74 -13.38 -25.90
CA LYS A 125 32.47 -14.33 -26.76
C LYS A 125 31.94 -14.33 -28.20
N HIS A 126 30.64 -14.19 -28.36
CA HIS A 126 29.96 -14.43 -29.64
C HIS A 126 29.40 -13.16 -30.28
N SER A 127 29.22 -12.07 -29.52
CA SER A 127 28.58 -10.82 -29.97
C SER A 127 27.17 -11.02 -30.58
N THR A 128 26.53 -12.14 -30.23
CA THR A 128 25.16 -12.54 -30.58
C THR A 128 24.62 -13.42 -29.46
N LEU A 129 23.30 -13.52 -29.31
CA LEU A 129 22.63 -14.51 -28.47
C LEU A 129 22.03 -15.67 -29.27
N ARG A 130 22.16 -15.70 -30.60
CA ARG A 130 21.74 -16.87 -31.39
C ARG A 130 22.55 -18.09 -30.96
N GLY A 131 21.86 -19.21 -30.74
CA GLY A 131 22.47 -20.43 -30.20
C GLY A 131 22.75 -20.43 -28.69
N PHE A 132 22.34 -19.41 -27.94
CA PHE A 132 22.39 -19.45 -26.48
C PHE A 132 21.41 -20.52 -25.94
N PRO A 133 21.84 -21.42 -25.03
CA PRO A 133 20.97 -22.46 -24.47
C PRO A 133 19.67 -21.92 -23.88
N ASP A 134 18.57 -22.65 -24.07
CA ASP A 134 17.24 -22.33 -23.55
C ASP A 134 16.68 -20.94 -23.96
N MET A 135 17.26 -20.29 -24.98
CA MET A 135 16.75 -19.06 -25.57
C MET A 135 16.21 -19.34 -26.97
N ARG A 136 14.97 -18.90 -27.23
CA ARG A 136 14.37 -18.98 -28.56
C ARG A 136 15.08 -18.04 -29.52
N ASP A 137 15.27 -18.48 -30.76
CA ASP A 137 15.97 -17.71 -31.80
C ASP A 137 15.33 -16.36 -32.09
N ASP A 138 14.00 -16.25 -32.01
CA ASP A 138 13.27 -15.00 -32.19
C ASP A 138 13.63 -13.97 -31.10
N THR A 139 13.76 -14.45 -29.86
CA THR A 139 14.10 -13.65 -28.70
C THR A 139 15.55 -13.21 -28.75
N ALA A 140 16.45 -14.12 -29.12
CA ALA A 140 17.86 -13.82 -29.37
C ALA A 140 18.02 -12.74 -30.44
N ALA A 141 17.39 -12.92 -31.61
CA ALA A 141 17.45 -11.95 -32.71
C ALA A 141 16.97 -10.55 -32.30
N ARG A 142 15.91 -10.47 -31.48
CA ARG A 142 15.41 -9.18 -30.96
C ARG A 142 16.41 -8.50 -30.02
N ILE A 143 17.05 -9.27 -29.13
CA ILE A 143 18.07 -8.71 -28.22
C ILE A 143 19.29 -8.25 -29.03
N ASP A 144 19.75 -9.06 -29.99
CA ASP A 144 20.86 -8.71 -30.88
C ASP A 144 20.58 -7.39 -31.61
N ALA A 145 19.40 -7.24 -32.22
CA ALA A 145 19.00 -6.02 -32.91
C ALA A 145 18.95 -4.80 -31.96
N THR A 146 18.49 -4.99 -30.72
CA THR A 146 18.47 -3.92 -29.71
C THR A 146 19.89 -3.51 -29.32
N MET A 147 20.80 -4.46 -29.17
CA MET A 147 22.21 -4.19 -28.87
C MET A 147 22.94 -3.52 -30.04
N GLN A 148 22.54 -3.81 -31.28
CA GLN A 148 23.06 -3.15 -32.49
C GLN A 148 22.57 -1.71 -32.58
N SER A 149 21.26 -1.45 -32.38
CA SER A 149 20.71 -0.10 -32.45
C SER A 149 21.32 0.85 -31.40
N GLN A 150 21.71 0.33 -30.24
CA GLN A 150 22.43 1.11 -29.21
C GLN A 150 23.86 1.50 -29.60
N GLN A 151 24.42 0.85 -30.62
CA GLN A 151 25.78 1.10 -31.11
C GLN A 151 25.82 2.00 -32.35
N GLU A 152 24.67 2.29 -32.96
CA GLU A 152 24.59 3.14 -34.15
C GLU A 152 25.08 4.59 -33.88
N PRO A 153 25.70 5.25 -34.88
CA PRO A 153 26.04 6.67 -34.78
C PRO A 153 24.80 7.53 -34.48
N GLY A 154 24.87 8.38 -33.46
CA GLY A 154 23.74 9.21 -33.04
C GLY A 154 22.77 8.55 -32.06
N ALA A 155 22.99 7.28 -31.69
CA ALA A 155 22.22 6.64 -30.63
C ALA A 155 22.41 7.37 -29.28
N PRO A 156 21.35 7.49 -28.45
CA PRO A 156 21.47 8.06 -27.12
C PRO A 156 22.56 7.35 -26.30
N TRP A 157 23.32 8.13 -25.53
CA TRP A 157 24.33 7.55 -24.65
C TRP A 157 23.68 6.71 -23.55
N VAL A 158 24.14 5.47 -23.41
CA VAL A 158 23.71 4.53 -22.37
C VAL A 158 24.96 3.93 -21.72
N PRO A 159 25.04 3.86 -20.37
CA PRO A 159 26.13 3.16 -19.69
C PRO A 159 26.19 1.69 -20.09
N ASP A 160 27.40 1.14 -20.22
CA ASP A 160 27.60 -0.29 -20.49
C ASP A 160 26.89 -0.81 -21.77
N LYS A 161 26.68 0.03 -22.81
CA LYS A 161 25.97 -0.31 -24.06
C LYS A 161 26.49 -1.53 -24.85
N HIS A 162 27.65 -2.07 -24.49
CA HIS A 162 28.22 -3.29 -25.07
C HIS A 162 27.84 -4.58 -24.30
N LYS A 163 27.10 -4.46 -23.18
CA LYS A 163 26.64 -5.58 -22.36
C LYS A 163 25.12 -5.68 -22.44
N VAL A 164 24.60 -6.89 -22.65
CA VAL A 164 23.16 -7.15 -22.62
C VAL A 164 22.56 -6.78 -21.26
N TYR A 165 23.23 -7.18 -20.18
CA TYR A 165 22.92 -6.74 -18.82
C TYR A 165 24.01 -5.80 -18.28
N PRO A 166 23.71 -4.52 -18.07
CA PRO A 166 24.70 -3.54 -17.60
C PRO A 166 25.02 -3.72 -16.10
N GLY A 167 26.09 -3.07 -15.61
CA GLY A 167 26.54 -3.21 -14.23
C GLY A 167 25.49 -2.82 -13.19
N TYR A 168 24.72 -1.75 -13.44
CA TYR A 168 23.67 -1.29 -12.54
C TYR A 168 22.55 -2.34 -12.35
N PHE A 169 22.28 -3.19 -13.36
CA PHE A 169 21.31 -4.28 -13.24
C PHE A 169 21.72 -5.24 -12.12
N PHE A 170 22.99 -5.65 -12.09
CA PHE A 170 23.51 -6.56 -11.07
C PHE A 170 23.59 -5.90 -9.69
N GLN A 171 23.92 -4.61 -9.63
CA GLN A 171 23.93 -3.86 -8.37
C GLN A 171 22.52 -3.81 -7.76
N ASN A 172 21.52 -3.45 -8.57
CA ASN A 172 20.13 -3.37 -8.13
C ASN A 172 19.58 -4.75 -7.73
N LEU A 173 19.80 -5.77 -8.56
CA LEU A 173 19.37 -7.13 -8.26
C LEU A 173 20.07 -7.69 -7.01
N GLY A 174 21.38 -7.45 -6.86
CA GLY A 174 22.14 -7.86 -5.69
C GLY A 174 21.69 -7.14 -4.40
N ALA A 175 21.35 -5.85 -4.48
CA ALA A 175 20.75 -5.12 -3.37
C ALA A 175 19.38 -5.69 -2.98
N ASN A 176 18.55 -6.06 -3.96
CA ASN A 176 17.25 -6.69 -3.71
C ASN A 176 17.40 -8.07 -3.06
N ILE A 177 18.31 -8.91 -3.56
CA ILE A 177 18.63 -10.24 -2.99
C ILE A 177 19.04 -10.10 -1.53
N ARG A 178 19.96 -9.19 -1.20
CA ARG A 178 20.39 -8.94 0.18
C ARG A 178 19.21 -8.52 1.06
N ARG A 179 18.42 -7.54 0.62
CA ARG A 179 17.24 -7.06 1.36
C ARG A 179 16.24 -8.18 1.64
N VAL A 180 15.98 -9.06 0.67
CA VAL A 180 15.05 -10.19 0.84
C VAL A 180 15.63 -11.20 1.84
N ARG A 181 16.94 -11.51 1.77
CA ARG A 181 17.60 -12.38 2.76
C ARG A 181 17.55 -11.80 4.17
N ASP A 182 17.86 -10.53 4.34
CA ASP A 182 17.81 -9.86 5.63
C ASP A 182 16.38 -9.89 6.20
N ARG A 183 15.39 -9.71 5.34
CA ARG A 183 13.97 -9.80 5.72
C ARG A 183 13.54 -11.22 6.10
N ILE A 184 13.99 -12.24 5.37
CA ILE A 184 13.73 -13.65 5.72
C ILE A 184 14.32 -13.94 7.10
N LYS A 185 15.58 -13.56 7.34
CA LYS A 185 16.24 -13.71 8.63
C LYS A 185 15.52 -12.99 9.75
N GLU A 186 15.05 -11.76 9.50
CA GLU A 186 14.24 -11.01 10.47
C GLU A 186 12.98 -11.80 10.85
N LEU A 187 12.23 -12.31 9.86
CA LEU A 187 11.00 -13.06 10.10
C LEU A 187 11.25 -14.40 10.80
N GLU A 188 12.29 -15.13 10.42
CA GLU A 188 12.67 -16.41 11.03
C GLU A 188 13.19 -16.24 12.47
N SER A 189 13.83 -15.10 12.76
CA SER A 189 14.31 -14.78 14.11
C SER A 189 13.20 -14.35 15.08
N ARG A 190 11.98 -14.11 14.59
CA ARG A 190 10.85 -13.79 15.46
C ARG A 190 10.47 -15.06 16.22
N PRO A 191 10.38 -15.01 17.57
CA PRO A 191 9.86 -16.14 18.31
C PRO A 191 8.43 -16.42 17.86
N ASP A 192 8.09 -17.69 17.76
CA ASP A 192 6.73 -18.11 17.41
C ASP A 192 5.79 -17.51 18.48
N PRO A 193 4.75 -16.75 18.08
CA PRO A 193 3.81 -16.15 19.02
C PRO A 193 3.19 -17.16 19.99
N GLU A 194 3.08 -18.45 19.63
CA GLU A 194 2.55 -19.49 20.51
C GLU A 194 3.55 -19.97 21.58
N THR A 195 4.85 -19.79 21.38
CA THR A 195 5.91 -20.23 22.32
C THR A 195 6.66 -19.06 22.97
N ALA A 196 6.47 -17.84 22.48
CA ALA A 196 7.02 -16.64 23.08
C ALA A 196 6.43 -16.45 24.49
N SER A 197 7.30 -16.44 25.51
CA SER A 197 6.87 -16.01 26.84
C SER A 197 6.31 -14.58 26.75
N PRO A 198 5.17 -14.28 27.39
CA PRO A 198 4.60 -12.94 27.37
C PRO A 198 5.67 -11.93 27.82
N THR A 199 6.01 -10.97 26.97
CA THR A 199 6.88 -9.85 27.39
C THR A 199 6.17 -9.16 28.56
N PRO A 200 6.83 -8.98 29.72
CA PRO A 200 6.19 -8.33 30.86
C PRO A 200 5.69 -6.95 30.45
N ALA A 201 4.45 -6.65 30.85
CA ALA A 201 3.84 -5.37 30.54
C ALA A 201 4.69 -4.25 31.12
N ILE A 202 4.93 -3.21 30.33
CA ILE A 202 5.62 -2.01 30.80
C ILE A 202 4.57 -1.09 31.38
N GLU A 203 4.62 -0.88 32.69
CA GLU A 203 3.76 0.06 33.41
C GLU A 203 4.44 1.43 33.50
N GLY A 204 3.65 2.48 33.30
CA GLY A 204 4.06 3.86 33.50
C GLY A 204 2.95 4.67 34.17
N PRO A 205 3.17 5.96 34.45
CA PRO A 205 2.19 6.78 35.16
C PRO A 205 0.93 7.01 34.29
N GLY A 206 -0.13 6.25 34.58
CA GLY A 206 -1.42 6.33 33.90
C GLY A 206 -1.52 5.55 32.58
N TYR A 207 -0.58 4.65 32.30
CA TYR A 207 -0.58 3.85 31.08
C TYR A 207 0.09 2.48 31.23
N LYS A 208 -0.31 1.54 30.38
CA LYS A 208 0.24 0.19 30.26
C LYS A 208 0.57 -0.12 28.81
N ILE A 209 1.71 -0.78 28.58
CA ILE A 209 2.16 -1.18 27.25
C ILE A 209 2.33 -2.71 27.23
N THR A 210 1.70 -3.36 26.25
CA THR A 210 1.78 -4.81 26.05
C THR A 210 2.18 -5.11 24.61
N GLU A 211 3.12 -6.05 24.44
CA GLU A 211 3.40 -6.62 23.12
C GLU A 211 2.43 -7.78 22.88
N HIS A 212 1.83 -7.81 21.69
CA HIS A 212 0.91 -8.84 21.21
C HIS A 212 1.52 -9.50 19.96
N PRO A 213 2.45 -10.46 20.13
CA PRO A 213 3.10 -11.17 19.03
C PRO A 213 2.12 -11.82 18.05
N GLU A 214 1.02 -12.36 18.57
CA GLU A 214 -0.06 -13.02 17.83
C GLU A 214 -0.77 -12.08 16.85
N GLU A 215 -0.90 -10.80 17.19
CA GLU A 215 -1.46 -9.77 16.30
C GLU A 215 -0.37 -9.00 15.53
N ASN A 216 0.91 -9.26 15.82
CA ASN A 216 2.05 -8.44 15.38
C ASN A 216 1.83 -6.95 15.73
N ARG A 217 1.31 -6.67 16.94
CA ARG A 217 0.99 -5.32 17.43
C ARG A 217 1.59 -5.04 18.80
N ILE A 218 1.80 -3.76 19.07
CA ILE A 218 2.06 -3.21 20.40
C ILE A 218 0.82 -2.41 20.78
N TRP A 219 0.29 -2.69 21.97
CA TRP A 219 -0.83 -1.96 22.53
C TRP A 219 -0.32 -0.97 23.57
N TRP A 220 -0.90 0.22 23.54
CA TRP A 220 -0.69 1.25 24.53
C TRP A 220 -2.06 1.66 25.07
N GLU A 221 -2.31 1.25 26.30
CA GLU A 221 -3.53 1.49 27.06
C GLU A 221 -3.30 2.64 28.03
N PHE A 222 -4.28 3.53 28.17
CA PHE A 222 -4.27 4.59 29.17
C PHE A 222 -5.41 4.33 30.16
N ASP A 223 -5.16 4.54 31.44
CA ASP A 223 -6.16 4.33 32.50
C ASP A 223 -7.36 5.28 32.34
N THR A 224 -7.10 6.47 31.81
CA THR A 224 -8.11 7.48 31.52
C THR A 224 -7.93 8.03 30.11
N LYS A 225 -8.99 8.62 29.57
CA LYS A 225 -8.98 9.18 28.22
C LYS A 225 -7.88 10.26 28.12
N PRO A 226 -6.86 10.07 27.26
CA PRO A 226 -5.77 11.04 27.14
C PRO A 226 -6.28 12.37 26.58
N ASP A 227 -5.65 13.45 27.02
CA ASP A 227 -5.97 14.80 26.53
C ASP A 227 -5.59 14.99 25.04
N ARG A 228 -6.07 16.08 24.43
CA ARG A 228 -5.85 16.36 23.00
C ARG A 228 -4.35 16.48 22.65
N PRO A 229 -3.51 17.18 23.44
CA PRO A 229 -2.06 17.20 23.24
C PRO A 229 -1.39 15.83 23.28
N THR A 230 -1.81 14.93 24.17
CA THR A 230 -1.28 13.56 24.21
C THR A 230 -1.73 12.75 23.02
N CYS A 231 -3.00 12.87 22.61
CA CYS A 231 -3.48 12.25 21.38
C CYS A 231 -2.72 12.72 20.12
N GLN A 232 -2.28 13.98 20.07
CA GLN A 232 -1.43 14.48 18.98
C GLN A 232 -0.01 13.93 19.05
N LEU A 233 0.55 13.82 20.25
CA LEU A 233 1.86 13.22 20.49
C LEU A 233 1.91 11.75 20.05
N MET A 234 0.91 10.96 20.44
CA MET A 234 0.75 9.56 20.03
C MET A 234 0.75 9.44 18.50
N ARG A 235 -0.04 10.29 17.82
CA ARG A 235 -0.06 10.32 16.34
C ARG A 235 1.28 10.73 15.73
N ARG A 236 2.00 11.68 16.33
CA ARG A 236 3.34 12.12 15.89
C ARG A 236 4.35 10.99 15.91
N TYR A 237 4.33 10.17 16.97
CA TYR A 237 5.19 8.99 17.06
C TYR A 237 4.65 7.79 16.27
N GLY A 238 3.55 7.95 15.52
CA GLY A 238 3.02 6.95 14.59
C GLY A 238 2.15 5.88 15.24
N TRP A 239 1.59 6.15 16.42
CA TRP A 239 0.55 5.32 17.03
C TRP A 239 -0.82 5.59 16.39
N ARG A 240 -1.65 4.56 16.29
CA ARG A 240 -2.99 4.61 15.70
C ARG A 240 -4.05 4.20 16.72
N TRP A 241 -5.05 5.05 16.94
CA TRP A 241 -6.16 4.73 17.82
C TRP A 241 -7.03 3.60 17.26
N SER A 242 -7.37 2.62 18.09
CA SER A 242 -8.32 1.56 17.80
C SER A 242 -9.59 1.77 18.62
N PRO A 243 -10.73 2.16 18.00
CA PRO A 243 -11.97 2.36 18.74
C PRO A 243 -12.56 1.06 19.29
N THR A 244 -12.29 -0.08 18.65
CA THR A 244 -12.82 -1.40 19.06
C THR A 244 -12.11 -1.95 20.29
N ARG A 245 -10.79 -1.73 20.38
CA ARG A 245 -9.97 -2.20 21.51
C ARG A 245 -9.75 -1.12 22.59
N VAL A 246 -10.09 0.13 22.28
CA VAL A 246 -9.90 1.29 23.17
C VAL A 246 -8.42 1.50 23.54
N VAL A 247 -7.50 1.16 22.63
CA VAL A 247 -6.05 1.31 22.80
C VAL A 247 -5.39 1.99 21.61
N TRP A 248 -4.18 2.50 21.81
CA TRP A 248 -3.30 2.94 20.75
C TRP A 248 -2.45 1.77 20.25
N LEU A 249 -2.43 1.56 18.94
CA LEU A 249 -1.76 0.44 18.28
C LEU A 249 -0.55 0.91 17.47
N ARG A 250 0.47 0.07 17.42
CA ARG A 250 1.58 0.14 16.45
C ARG A 250 1.98 -1.28 16.03
N HIS A 251 2.65 -1.43 14.89
CA HIS A 251 3.20 -2.73 14.49
C HIS A 251 4.31 -3.17 15.44
N LEU A 252 4.38 -4.46 15.74
CA LEU A 252 5.47 -5.06 16.49
C LEU A 252 6.67 -5.27 15.55
N ASN A 253 7.56 -4.28 15.55
CA ASN A 253 8.85 -4.32 14.88
C ASN A 253 9.86 -3.47 15.67
N ASN A 254 11.13 -3.45 15.24
CA ASN A 254 12.17 -2.67 15.95
C ASN A 254 11.79 -1.18 16.06
N ALA A 255 11.31 -0.57 14.98
CA ALA A 255 10.82 0.80 15.00
C ALA A 255 9.57 1.01 15.89
N GLY A 256 8.82 -0.06 16.17
CA GLY A 256 7.74 -0.16 17.15
C GLY A 256 8.25 -0.04 18.56
N ARG A 257 9.24 -0.87 18.88
CA ARG A 257 9.92 -0.89 20.18
C ARG A 257 10.66 0.42 20.46
N ASP A 258 11.37 0.96 19.47
CA ASP A 258 12.03 2.27 19.59
C ASP A 258 11.02 3.40 19.84
N ALA A 259 9.85 3.33 19.19
CA ALA A 259 8.79 4.31 19.38
C ALA A 259 8.21 4.29 20.80
N ILE A 260 8.23 3.15 21.50
CA ILE A 260 7.88 3.11 22.93
C ILE A 260 8.80 4.06 23.69
N ALA A 261 10.12 3.90 23.56
CA ALA A 261 11.09 4.71 24.29
C ALA A 261 10.94 6.21 23.99
N TYR A 262 10.78 6.60 22.72
CA TYR A 262 10.59 8.00 22.35
C TYR A 262 9.28 8.59 22.88
N THR A 263 8.19 7.82 22.82
CA THR A 263 6.87 8.27 23.27
C THR A 263 6.85 8.43 24.78
N ARG A 264 7.42 7.47 25.52
CA ARG A 264 7.56 7.52 26.99
C ARG A 264 8.34 8.76 27.42
N ARG A 265 9.53 8.97 26.87
CA ARG A 265 10.36 10.16 27.15
C ARG A 265 9.60 11.46 26.92
N ALA A 266 8.80 11.53 25.87
CA ALA A 266 8.03 12.73 25.55
C ALA A 266 6.80 12.93 26.46
N LEU A 267 6.22 11.86 27.00
CA LEU A 267 5.14 11.93 27.99
C LEU A 267 5.68 12.32 29.37
N GLU A 268 6.77 11.70 29.79
CA GLU A 268 7.44 11.98 31.07
C GLU A 268 7.99 13.42 31.08
N GLY A 269 8.59 13.89 29.97
CA GLY A 269 9.02 15.28 29.82
C GLY A 269 7.89 16.31 29.85
N LYS A 270 6.63 15.92 29.61
CA LYS A 270 5.45 16.77 29.82
C LYS A 270 4.97 16.76 31.28
N GLN A 271 5.29 15.72 32.05
CA GLN A 271 4.91 15.59 33.45
C GLN A 271 5.89 16.31 34.39
N SER A 272 7.10 16.67 33.93
CA SER A 272 8.11 17.41 34.70
C SER A 272 8.29 18.91 34.36
N PRO A 273 7.26 19.77 34.18
CA PRO A 273 7.45 21.21 34.03
C PRO A 273 7.42 21.92 35.39
N GLY A 274 8.21 21.47 36.38
CA GLY A 274 8.16 22.05 37.72
C GLY A 274 9.17 21.50 38.71
N LEU A 275 10.47 21.70 38.46
CA LEU A 275 11.45 21.69 39.55
C LEU A 275 12.65 22.58 39.19
N THR A 276 12.43 23.90 39.16
CA THR A 276 13.50 24.89 39.39
C THR A 276 12.86 26.21 39.80
N ALA A 277 12.31 26.24 41.02
CA ALA A 277 12.13 27.44 41.82
C ALA A 277 11.81 27.00 43.26
N LEU A 278 12.85 26.82 44.09
CA LEU A 278 12.81 27.05 45.54
C LEU A 278 14.25 26.98 46.07
N GLY A 279 14.59 27.98 46.89
CA GLY A 279 15.90 28.41 47.42
C GLY A 279 16.91 27.33 47.78
N ILE A 280 18.21 27.67 47.70
CA ILE A 280 18.96 28.56 48.62
C ILE A 280 19.96 29.36 47.79
#